data_AF-K8W9I9-F1
#
_entry.id   AF-K8W9I9-F1
#
_cell.length_a   1.000
_cell.length_b   1.000
_cell.length_c   1.000
_cell.angle_alpha   90.00
_cell.angle_beta   90.00
_cell.angle_gamma   90.00
#
_symmetry.space_group_name_H-M   'P 1'
#
loop_
_entity.id
_entity.type
_entity.pdbx_description
1 polymer ?
#
loop_
_entity_poly.entity_id
_entity_poly.type
_entity_poly.pdbx_seq_one_letter_code
_entity_poly.pdbx_strand_id
1 'polypeptide(L)' 'MKISKDDIIILINEHYPNLIQRIEHFDIETTENTCSVRLWMANEDLPKYLIFDKEEGKLHLSHGI' A
#
# COMPACT_ATOMS: atom_id res chain seq x y z
N MET A 1 7.95 4.70 -13.64
CA MET A 1 7.54 5.52 -12.48
C MET A 1 8.36 5.11 -11.27
N LYS A 2 8.97 6.06 -10.55
CA LYS A 2 9.63 5.80 -9.26
C LYS A 2 8.59 6.02 -8.16
N ILE A 3 8.29 4.99 -7.38
CA ILE A 3 7.30 5.04 -6.30
C ILE A 3 8.04 5.37 -5.01
N SER A 4 7.63 6.43 -4.32
CA SER A 4 8.16 6.78 -3.01
C SER A 4 7.30 6.18 -1.90
N LYS A 5 7.83 6.16 -0.67
CA LYS A 5 7.06 5.77 0.52
C LYS A 5 5.90 6.73 0.78
N ASP A 6 6.09 8.02 0.53
CA ASP A 6 5.07 9.04 0.76
C ASP A 6 3.87 8.88 -0.18
N ASP A 7 4.11 8.50 -1.45
CA ASP A 7 3.05 8.21 -2.41
C ASP A 7 2.14 7.06 -1.92
N ILE A 8 2.76 6.02 -1.36
CA ILE A 8 2.03 4.87 -0.80
C ILE A 8 1.23 5.26 0.44
N ILE A 9 1.78 6.10 1.31
CA ILE A 9 1.05 6.59 2.50
C ILE A 9 -0.17 7.41 2.07
N ILE A 10 -0.04 8.29 1.08
CA ILE A 10 -1.17 9.06 0.53
C ILE A 10 -2.25 8.11 0.01
N LEU A 11 -1.87 7.13 -0.81
CA LEU A 11 -2.81 6.16 -1.37
C LEU A 11 -3.50 5.31 -0.29
N ILE A 12 -2.76 4.87 0.73
CA ILE A 12 -3.36 4.17 1.88
C ILE A 12 -4.38 5.08 2.58
N ASN A 13 -4.07 6.36 2.79
CA ASN A 13 -4.98 7.30 3.45
C ASN A 13 -6.25 7.56 2.63
N GLU A 14 -6.11 7.65 1.30
CA GLU A 14 -7.23 7.88 0.38
C GLU A 14 -8.22 6.72 0.39
N HIS A 15 -7.72 5.47 0.41
CA HIS A 15 -8.57 4.27 0.43
C HIS A 15 -8.99 3.84 1.84
N TYR A 16 -8.14 4.06 2.84
CA TYR A 16 -8.32 3.61 4.22
C TYR A 16 -7.85 4.67 5.24
N PRO A 17 -8.61 5.76 5.45
CA PRO A 17 -8.18 6.93 6.24
C PRO A 17 -7.77 6.62 7.69
N ASN A 18 -8.36 5.59 8.29
CA ASN A 18 -8.10 5.21 9.68
C ASN A 18 -7.01 4.13 9.82
N LEU A 19 -6.52 3.59 8.70
CA LEU A 19 -5.57 2.48 8.72
C LEU A 19 -4.17 2.93 9.12
N ILE A 20 -3.75 4.12 8.68
CA ILE A 20 -2.40 4.65 8.91
C ILE A 20 -2.02 4.68 10.39
N GLN A 21 -2.94 5.10 11.25
CA GLN A 21 -2.68 5.21 12.70
C GLN A 21 -2.43 3.85 13.36
N ARG A 22 -2.77 2.75 12.67
CA ARG A 22 -2.63 1.38 13.15
C ARG A 22 -1.48 0.63 12.48
N ILE A 23 -0.80 1.21 11.49
CA ILE A 23 0.33 0.57 10.80
C ILE A 23 1.59 0.75 11.66
N GLU A 24 2.20 -0.36 12.08
CA GLU A 24 3.50 -0.33 12.78
C GLU A 24 4.66 -0.23 11.79
N HIS A 25 4.58 -1.02 10.72
CA HIS A 25 5.52 -0.94 9.61
C HIS A 25 4.88 -1.44 8.31
N PHE A 26 5.49 -1.06 7.19
CA PHE A 26 5.10 -1.57 5.89
C PHE A 26 6.31 -1.70 4.96
N ASP A 27 6.20 -2.67 4.06
CA ASP A 27 7.16 -2.91 2.99
C ASP A 27 6.49 -2.72 1.63
N ILE A 28 7.28 -2.21 0.67
CA ILE A 28 6.83 -1.99 -0.70
C ILE A 28 7.66 -2.89 -1.61
N GLU A 29 6.98 -3.68 -2.43
CA GLU A 29 7.57 -4.46 -3.50
C GLU A 29 6.99 -3.98 -4.84
N THR A 30 7.85 -3.69 -5.80
CA THR A 30 7.43 -3.14 -7.09
C THR A 30 7.90 -4.02 -8.24
N THR A 31 6.99 -4.38 -9.13
CA THR A 31 7.27 -5.08 -10.38
C THR A 31 7.11 -4.14 -11.57
N GLU A 32 7.14 -4.64 -12.82
CA GLU A 32 6.83 -3.83 -14.00
C GLU A 32 5.39 -3.28 -13.97
N ASN A 33 4.43 -4.12 -13.60
CA ASN A 33 3.00 -3.83 -13.73
C ASN A 33 2.30 -3.54 -12.39
N THR A 34 2.89 -3.94 -11.27
CA THR A 34 2.23 -3.87 -9.96
C THR A 34 3.12 -3.26 -8.88
N CYS A 35 2.47 -2.69 -7.87
CA CYS A 35 3.07 -2.28 -6.61
C CYS A 35 2.31 -2.98 -5.49
N SER A 36 2.99 -3.86 -4.77
CA SER A 36 2.46 -4.59 -3.63
C SER A 36 2.96 -3.94 -2.34
N VAL A 37 2.05 -3.69 -1.41
CA VAL A 37 2.34 -3.12 -0.11
C VAL A 37 1.92 -4.12 0.96
N ARG A 38 2.87 -4.55 1.78
CA ARG A 38 2.62 -5.43 2.92
C ARG A 38 2.57 -4.59 4.18
N LEU A 39 1.47 -4.65 4.91
CA LEU A 39 1.19 -3.84 6.09
C LEU A 39 1.20 -4.72 7.33
N TRP A 40 1.92 -4.30 8.36
CA TRP A 40 1.84 -4.90 9.68
C TRP A 40 1.07 -3.96 10.59
N MET A 41 0.00 -4.49 11.15
CA MET A 41 -0.98 -3.73 11.92
C MET A 41 -0.77 -4.00 13.41
N ALA A 42 -0.88 -2.96 14.23
CA ALA A 42 -0.84 -3.10 15.67
C ALA A 42 -1.94 -4.05 16.15
N ASN A 43 -1.54 -5.01 17.00
CA ASN A 43 -2.40 -6.07 17.56
C ASN A 43 -2.99 -7.05 16.54
N GLU A 44 -2.38 -7.22 15.37
CA GLU A 44 -2.76 -8.28 14.41
C GLU A 44 -1.60 -9.25 14.18
N ASP A 45 -1.89 -10.56 14.16
CA ASP A 45 -0.86 -11.61 14.01
C ASP A 45 -0.38 -11.78 12.55
N LEU A 46 -1.22 -11.40 11.58
CA LEU A 46 -0.95 -11.59 10.16
C LEU A 46 -0.86 -10.25 9.44
N PRO A 47 0.10 -10.08 8.50
CA PRO A 47 0.18 -8.88 7.70
C PRO A 47 -0.98 -8.80 6.71
N LYS A 48 -1.39 -7.58 6.43
CA LYS A 48 -2.33 -7.24 5.36
C LYS A 48 -1.60 -6.87 4.09
N TYR A 49 -2.31 -6.90 2.96
CA TYR A 49 -1.73 -6.65 1.66
C TYR A 49 -2.61 -5.67 0.88
N LEU A 50 -1.98 -4.69 0.24
CA LEU A 50 -2.58 -3.86 -0.79
C LEU A 50 -1.81 -4.08 -2.09
N ILE A 51 -2.52 -4.20 -3.20
CA ILE A 51 -1.96 -4.35 -4.54
C ILE A 51 -2.50 -3.20 -5.37
N PHE A 52 -1.57 -2.49 -6.00
CA PHE A 52 -1.85 -1.40 -6.91
C PHE A 52 -1.36 -1.75 -8.31
N ASP A 53 -2.23 -1.61 -9.30
CA ASP A 53 -1.85 -1.74 -10.70
C ASP A 53 -1.24 -0.42 -11.20
N LYS A 54 -0.22 -0.53 -12.05
CA LYS A 54 0.48 0.60 -12.66
C LYS A 54 -0.10 0.88 -14.02
N GLU A 55 -0.96 1.88 -14.11
CA GLU A 55 -1.62 2.27 -15.35
C GLU A 55 -1.40 3.76 -15.61
N GLU A 56 -1.00 4.11 -16.83
CA GLU A 56 -0.83 5.51 -17.28
C GLU A 56 0.02 6.40 -16.36
N GLY A 57 1.01 5.81 -15.69
CA GLY A 57 1.88 6.52 -14.75
C GLY A 57 1.23 6.83 -13.39
N LYS A 58 0.15 6.13 -13.04
CA LYS A 58 -0.54 6.20 -11.75
C LYS A 58 -0.63 4.82 -11.10
N LEU A 59 -0.96 4.81 -9.82
CA LEU A 59 -1.26 3.62 -9.04
C LEU A 59 -2.76 3.53 -8.79
N HIS A 60 -3.35 2.38 -9.10
CA HIS A 60 -4.76 2.11 -8.90
C HIS A 60 -4.93 0.91 -7.98
N LEU A 61 -5.60 1.08 -6.84
CA LEU A 61 -5.82 -0.04 -5.92
C LEU A 61 -6.69 -1.11 -6.61
N SER A 62 -6.10 -2.26 -6.89
CA SER A 62 -6.75 -3.39 -7.55
C SER A 62 -7.15 -4.48 -6.56
N HIS A 63 -6.45 -4.59 -5.43
CA HIS A 63 -6.77 -5.53 -4.35
C HIS A 63 -6.31 -4.98 -3.00
N GLY A 64 -7.05 -5.21 -1.91
CA GLY A 64 -6.58 -4.78 -0.59
C GLY A 64 -7.55 -4.94 0.58
N ILE A 65 -7.02 -4.77 1.82
CA ILE A 65 -7.69 -4.98 3.13
C ILE A 65 -6.96 -4.33 4.32
#